data_AF-A0A662WTX4-F1
#
_entry.id   AF-A0A662WTX4-F1
#
_cell.length_a   1.000
_cell.length_b   1.000
_cell.length_c   1.000
_cell.angle_alpha   90.00
_cell.angle_beta   90.00
_cell.angle_gamma   90.00
#
_symmetry.space_group_name_H-M   'P 1'
#
loop_
_entity.id
_entity.type
_entity.pdbx_description
1 polymer ?
#
loop_
_entity_poly.entity_id
_entity_poly.type
_entity_poly.pdbx_seq_one_letter_code
_entity_poly.pdbx_strand_id
1 'polypeptide(L)'
;MDEVLVAVESSDPLELFEAVVQSFLRQEQLTAEQFFAHCRTLQRSPSHEDATGNLQMLLSALDFEAFCELMEHEAIQTQAALKAAEDMGL
;
A
#
# COMPACT_ATOMS: atom_id res chain seq x y z
N MET A 1 30.53 -6.24 11.96
CA MET A 1 29.05 -6.17 11.99
C MET A 1 28.69 -5.46 13.27
N ASP A 2 28.73 -4.11 13.30
CA ASP A 2 28.26 -3.38 14.49
C ASP A 2 28.03 -1.86 14.32
N GLU A 3 28.53 -1.19 13.27
CA GLU A 3 28.24 0.25 13.11
C GLU A 3 26.81 0.53 12.62
N VAL A 4 26.23 -0.38 11.83
CA VAL A 4 24.84 -0.28 11.36
C VAL A 4 23.86 -0.46 12.51
N LEU A 5 24.17 -1.33 13.48
CA LEU A 5 23.29 -1.59 14.63
C LEU A 5 23.26 -0.39 15.59
N VAL A 6 24.40 0.28 15.79
CA VAL A 6 24.51 1.44 16.70
C VAL A 6 23.81 2.69 16.15
N ALA A 7 23.80 2.88 14.82
CA ALA A 7 23.04 3.98 14.21
C ALA A 7 21.51 3.74 14.22
N VAL A 8 21.07 2.48 14.26
CA VAL A 8 19.65 2.10 14.30
C VAL A 8 19.00 2.45 15.65
N GLU A 9 19.76 2.44 16.74
CA GLU A 9 19.24 2.73 18.09
C GLU A 9 19.09 4.23 18.39
N SER A 10 19.70 5.13 17.59
CA SER A 10 19.70 6.58 17.83
C SER A 10 18.87 7.41 16.83
N SER A 11 18.29 6.78 15.81
CA SER A 11 17.62 7.47 14.70
C SER A 11 16.10 7.45 14.87
N ASP A 12 15.41 8.50 14.44
CA ASP A 12 13.94 8.51 14.39
C ASP A 12 13.48 7.31 13.53
N PRO A 13 12.50 6.49 13.98
CA PRO A 13 11.98 5.37 13.19
C PRO A 13 11.60 5.74 11.75
N LEU A 14 11.15 6.97 11.52
CA LEU A 14 10.83 7.49 10.20
C LEU A 14 12.08 7.69 9.33
N GLU A 15 13.16 8.23 9.91
CA GLU A 15 14.43 8.43 9.21
C GLU A 15 15.06 7.08 8.82
N LEU A 16 14.96 6.08 9.71
CA LEU A 16 15.42 4.73 9.42
C LEU A 16 14.64 4.12 8.25
N PHE A 17 13.30 4.25 8.27
CA PHE A 17 12.44 3.71 7.23
C PHE A 17 12.75 4.37 5.87
N GLU A 18 12.87 5.70 5.83
CA GLU A 18 13.21 6.43 4.62
C GLU A 18 14.59 6.00 4.07
N ALA A 19 15.59 5.84 4.95
CA ALA A 19 16.92 5.38 4.56
C ALA A 19 16.90 3.95 3.97
N VAL A 20 16.11 3.04 4.54
CA VAL A 20 15.93 1.68 4.03
C VAL A 20 15.29 1.69 2.64
N VAL A 21 14.21 2.47 2.46
CA VAL A 21 13.54 2.59 1.15
C VAL A 21 14.48 3.20 0.11
N GLN A 22 15.21 4.26 0.46
CA GLN A 22 16.19 4.89 -0.45
C GLN A 22 17.32 3.92 -0.84
N SER A 23 17.81 3.12 0.11
CA SER A 23 18.81 2.09 -0.17
C SER A 23 18.27 1.02 -1.12
N PHE A 24 17.04 0.56 -0.90
CA PHE A 24 16.36 -0.40 -1.78
C PHE A 24 16.21 0.16 -3.20
N LEU A 25 15.66 1.36 -3.36
CA LEU A 25 15.47 2.00 -4.66
C LEU A 25 16.79 2.16 -5.41
N ARG A 26 17.87 2.53 -4.71
CA ARG A 26 19.21 2.65 -5.30
C ARG A 26 19.76 1.30 -5.75
N GLN A 27 19.61 0.26 -4.94
CA GLN A 27 20.08 -1.08 -5.27
C GLN A 27 19.34 -1.63 -6.51
N GLU A 28 18.04 -1.44 -6.57
CA GLU A 28 17.19 -1.89 -7.67
C GLU A 28 17.22 -0.95 -8.89
N GLN A 29 17.94 0.17 -8.80
CA GLN A 29 18.04 1.21 -9.85
C GLN A 29 16.67 1.75 -10.28
N LEU A 30 15.75 1.91 -9.31
CA LEU A 30 14.41 2.40 -9.51
C LEU A 30 14.27 3.84 -9.02
N THR A 31 13.51 4.64 -9.75
CA THR A 31 12.97 5.89 -9.21
C THR A 31 11.77 5.61 -8.31
N ALA A 32 11.43 6.56 -7.43
CA ALA A 32 10.24 6.45 -6.59
C ALA A 32 8.95 6.29 -7.43
N GLU A 33 8.85 7.00 -8.56
CA GLU A 33 7.72 6.90 -9.49
C GLU A 33 7.61 5.51 -10.12
N GLN A 34 8.75 4.92 -10.54
CA GLN A 34 8.77 3.56 -11.10
C GLN A 34 8.36 2.52 -10.06
N PHE A 35 8.89 2.65 -8.84
CA PHE A 35 8.51 1.79 -7.73
C PHE A 35 7.01 1.89 -7.42
N PHE A 36 6.47 3.11 -7.35
CA PHE A 36 5.04 3.33 -7.15
C PHE A 36 4.20 2.68 -8.27
N ALA A 37 4.61 2.83 -9.54
CA ALA A 37 3.95 2.18 -10.68
C ALA A 37 3.98 0.65 -10.59
N HIS A 38 5.08 0.07 -10.12
CA HIS A 38 5.17 -1.36 -9.84
C HIS A 38 4.22 -1.80 -8.72
N CYS A 39 4.13 -1.04 -7.62
CA CYS A 39 3.17 -1.29 -6.55
C CYS A 39 1.73 -1.23 -7.06
N ARG A 40 1.36 -0.23 -7.88
CA ARG A 40 0.02 -0.14 -8.49
C ARG A 40 -0.28 -1.31 -9.42
N THR A 41 0.72 -1.75 -10.19
CA THR A 41 0.59 -2.92 -11.07
C THR A 41 0.37 -4.20 -10.26
N LEU A 42 1.13 -4.38 -9.18
CA LEU A 42 1.00 -5.53 -8.29
C LEU A 42 -0.34 -5.54 -7.56
N GLN A 43 -0.80 -4.38 -7.08
CA GLN A 43 -2.11 -4.21 -6.43
C GLN A 43 -3.26 -4.69 -7.35
N ARG A 44 -3.19 -4.37 -8.65
CA ARG A 44 -4.21 -4.75 -9.64
C ARG A 44 -4.02 -6.18 -10.19
N SER A 45 -3.00 -6.91 -9.74
CA SER A 45 -2.70 -8.24 -10.24
C SER A 45 -3.65 -9.28 -9.63
N PRO A 46 -4.35 -10.08 -10.45
CA PRO A 46 -5.21 -11.16 -9.95
C PRO A 46 -4.42 -12.33 -9.34
N SER A 47 -3.11 -12.36 -9.52
CA SER A 47 -2.24 -13.46 -9.05
C SER A 47 -1.82 -13.31 -7.58
N HIS A 48 -2.10 -12.17 -6.95
CA HIS A 48 -1.58 -11.82 -5.63
C HIS A 48 -2.64 -11.14 -4.74
N GLU A 49 -3.68 -11.89 -4.36
CA GLU A 49 -4.78 -11.37 -3.51
C GLU A 49 -4.28 -10.68 -2.22
N ASP A 50 -3.27 -11.24 -1.55
CA ASP A 50 -2.70 -10.64 -0.32
C ASP A 50 -1.99 -9.31 -0.58
N ALA A 51 -1.42 -9.14 -1.77
CA ALA A 51 -0.75 -7.89 -2.14
C ALA A 51 -1.77 -6.80 -2.49
N THR A 52 -2.91 -7.17 -3.08
CA THR A 52 -4.00 -6.25 -3.41
C THR A 52 -4.50 -5.51 -2.17
N GLY A 53 -4.86 -6.22 -1.10
CA GLY A 53 -5.39 -5.59 0.11
C GLY A 53 -4.39 -4.67 0.81
N ASN A 54 -3.16 -5.17 1.01
CA ASN A 54 -2.10 -4.42 1.69
C ASN A 54 -1.68 -3.15 0.93
N LEU A 55 -1.57 -3.24 -0.40
CA LEU A 55 -1.18 -2.11 -1.23
C LEU A 55 -2.34 -1.15 -1.45
N GLN A 56 -3.60 -1.60 -1.47
CA GLN A 56 -4.74 -0.72 -1.67
C GLN A 56 -4.82 0.36 -0.58
N MET A 57 -4.73 -0.02 0.69
CA MET A 57 -4.76 0.95 1.79
C MET A 57 -3.54 1.89 1.75
N LEU A 58 -2.34 1.32 1.60
CA LEU A 58 -1.10 2.12 1.56
C LEU A 58 -1.09 3.13 0.40
N LEU A 59 -1.45 2.70 -0.81
CA LEU A 59 -1.42 3.55 -1.99
C LEU A 59 -2.52 4.61 -1.96
N SER A 60 -3.69 4.31 -1.38
CA SER A 60 -4.77 5.30 -1.19
C SER A 60 -4.37 6.48 -0.29
N ALA A 61 -3.45 6.27 0.65
CA ALA A 61 -2.95 7.34 1.51
C ALA A 61 -1.95 8.26 0.78
N LEU A 62 -1.37 7.81 -0.32
CA LEU A 62 -0.30 8.49 -1.05
C LEU A 62 -0.77 9.09 -2.38
N ASP A 63 -1.87 8.60 -2.93
CA ASP A 63 -2.37 8.98 -4.26
C ASP A 63 -3.89 9.14 -4.28
N PHE A 64 -4.35 10.26 -4.83
CA PHE A 64 -5.76 10.63 -4.84
C PHE A 64 -6.61 9.72 -5.75
N GLU A 65 -6.05 9.26 -6.87
CA GLU A 65 -6.76 8.34 -7.76
C GLU A 65 -6.97 6.98 -7.07
N ALA A 66 -5.93 6.44 -6.43
CA ALA A 66 -6.02 5.23 -5.61
C ALA A 66 -7.00 5.38 -4.44
N PHE A 67 -7.10 6.58 -3.84
CA PHE A 67 -8.11 6.88 -2.81
C PHE A 67 -9.54 6.81 -3.36
N CYS A 68 -9.81 7.45 -4.49
CA CYS A 68 -11.12 7.41 -5.13
C CYS A 68 -11.54 5.97 -5.47
N GLU A 69 -10.63 5.17 -6.02
CA GLU A 69 -10.88 3.75 -6.33
C GLU A 69 -11.27 2.94 -5.07
N LEU A 70 -10.59 3.16 -3.95
CA LEU A 70 -10.92 2.50 -2.68
C LEU A 70 -12.31 2.90 -2.21
N MET A 71 -12.64 4.19 -2.22
CA MET A 71 -13.95 4.69 -1.81
C MET A 71 -15.09 4.16 -2.68
N GLU A 72 -14.89 4.09 -4.00
CA GLU A 72 -15.86 3.50 -4.92
C GLU A 72 -16.09 2.02 -4.61
N HIS A 73 -15.02 1.26 -4.37
CA HIS A 73 -15.10 -0.15 -4.03
C HIS A 73 -15.85 -0.38 -2.70
N GLU A 74 -15.55 0.40 -1.66
CA GLU A 74 -16.25 0.33 -0.38
C GLU A 74 -17.74 0.70 -0.50
N ALA A 75 -18.07 1.72 -1.31
CA ALA A 75 -19.45 2.11 -1.56
C ALA A 75 -20.24 0.98 -2.25
N ILE A 76 -19.65 0.33 -3.26
CA ILE A 76 -20.24 -0.82 -3.95
C ILE A 76 -20.46 -1.98 -2.98
N GLN A 77 -19.46 -2.33 -2.17
CA GLN A 77 -19.57 -3.42 -1.19
C GLN A 77 -20.63 -3.12 -0.13
N THR A 78 -20.69 -1.88 0.36
CA THR A 78 -21.70 -1.46 1.33
C THR A 78 -23.11 -1.57 0.75
N GLN A 79 -23.30 -1.12 -0.49
CA GLN A 79 -24.60 -1.22 -1.16
C GLN A 79 -25.00 -2.68 -1.39
N ALA A 80 -24.06 -3.54 -1.78
CA ALA A 80 -24.32 -4.97 -1.93
C ALA A 80 -24.70 -5.64 -0.60
N ALA A 81 -24.01 -5.29 0.49
CA ALA A 81 -24.30 -5.79 1.82
C ALA A 81 -25.68 -5.33 2.33
N LEU A 82 -26.03 -4.05 2.12
CA LEU A 82 -27.36 -3.51 2.46
C LEU A 82 -28.46 -4.25 1.71
N LYS A 83 -28.30 -4.46 0.41
CA LYS A 83 -29.25 -5.21 -0.39
C LYS A 83 -29.41 -6.65 0.08
N ALA A 84 -28.30 -7.32 0.42
CA ALA A 84 -28.34 -8.68 0.96
C ALA A 84 -29.06 -8.73 2.31
N ALA A 85 -28.91 -7.72 3.16
CA ALA A 85 -29.64 -7.63 4.43
C ALA A 85 -31.15 -7.44 4.19
N GLU A 86 -31.54 -6.56 3.26
CA GLU A 86 -32.93 -6.36 2.86
C GLU A 86 -33.56 -7.65 2.30
N ASP A 87 -32.84 -8.38 1.44
CA ASP A 87 -33.28 -9.65 0.86
C ASP A 87 -33.42 -10.77 1.93
N MET A 88 -32.67 -10.68 3.03
CA MET A 88 -32.78 -11.59 4.18
C MET A 88 -33.88 -11.17 5.19
N GLY A 89 -34.57 -10.05 4.96
CA GLY A 89 -35.66 -9.56 5.81
C GLY A 89 -35.22 -8.94 7.13
N LEU A 90 -33.99 -8.43 7.20
CA LEU A 90 -33.45 -7.63 8.31
C LEU A 90 -33.65 -6.13 8.08
#